data_AF-A0A433SUM7-F1
#
_entry.id   AF-A0A433SUM7-F1
#
_cell.length_a   1.000
_cell.length_b   1.000
_cell.length_c   1.000
_cell.angle_alpha   90.00
_cell.angle_beta   90.00
_cell.angle_gamma   90.00
#
_symmetry.space_group_name_H-M   'P 1'
#
loop_
_entity.id
_entity.type
_entity.pdbx_description
1 polymer ?
#
loop_
_entity_poly.entity_id
_entity_poly.type
_entity_poly.pdbx_seq_one_letter_code
_entity_poly.pdbx_strand_id
1 'polypeptide(L)'
;MIEVLSDRDLTYKQMASEVFATLVSGGKIKSVGIFLDTGVFPGSTEPVSAFAWKDTHRGDSLGNVMDLYQDGEDFTAEDWFVQAKQAYAQMSSSNTKLYSTFREVRVSRNSAARPTSQPMTYTATSYEQGTWLPPNFICSTQQAGWVASYVSPILVPGSAGQDPVFGGVVKVDAVFTADNISPN
;
A
#
# COMPACT_ATOMS: atom_id res chain seq x y z
N MET A 1 2.58 -18.23 -19.58
CA MET A 1 2.99 -16.92 -20.11
C MET A 1 2.48 -15.90 -19.11
N ILE A 2 3.34 -15.41 -18.23
CA ILE A 2 2.98 -14.40 -17.23
C ILE A 2 3.14 -13.08 -17.96
N GLU A 3 2.02 -12.43 -18.24
CA GLU A 3 1.99 -11.16 -18.97
C GLU A 3 2.53 -10.06 -18.04
N VAL A 4 3.61 -9.43 -18.47
CA VAL A 4 4.28 -8.36 -17.73
C VAL A 4 3.34 -7.14 -17.75
N LEU A 5 2.95 -6.67 -16.56
CA LEU A 5 1.94 -5.62 -16.30
C LEU A 5 2.17 -4.29 -17.04
N SER A 6 3.38 -4.07 -17.57
CA SER A 6 3.79 -2.87 -18.30
C SER A 6 5.17 -3.11 -18.91
N ASP A 7 5.40 -2.66 -20.14
CA ASP A 7 6.73 -2.65 -20.79
C ASP A 7 7.71 -1.64 -20.13
N ARG A 8 7.27 -1.03 -19.02
CA ARG A 8 7.99 -0.01 -18.25
C ARG A 8 7.88 -0.30 -16.76
N ASP A 9 8.97 -0.05 -16.06
CA ASP A 9 9.05 -0.15 -14.61
C ASP A 9 8.07 0.79 -13.89
N LEU A 10 7.66 0.38 -12.69
CA LEU A 10 6.85 1.19 -11.80
C LEU A 10 7.58 2.50 -11.46
N THR A 11 6.93 3.63 -11.73
CA THR A 11 7.48 4.95 -11.35
C THR A 11 6.97 5.38 -9.98
N TYR A 12 7.78 6.18 -9.27
CA TYR A 12 7.40 6.72 -7.96
C TYR A 12 6.09 7.51 -8.03
N LYS A 13 5.90 8.28 -9.11
CA LYS A 13 4.67 9.04 -9.35
C LYS A 13 3.42 8.15 -9.44
N GLN A 14 3.53 6.98 -10.06
CA GLN A 14 2.43 6.02 -10.12
C GLN A 14 2.12 5.47 -8.72
N MET A 15 3.15 5.03 -7.99
CA MET A 15 2.98 4.57 -6.60
C MET A 15 2.36 5.64 -5.71
N ALA A 16 2.91 6.86 -5.72
CA ALA A 16 2.39 8.01 -4.98
C ALA A 16 0.95 8.36 -5.38
N SER A 17 0.60 8.24 -6.67
CA SER A 17 -0.76 8.51 -7.15
C SER A 17 -1.79 7.48 -6.66
N GLU A 18 -1.39 6.20 -6.54
CA GLU A 18 -2.28 5.15 -6.00
C GLU A 18 -2.51 5.34 -4.49
N VAL A 19 -1.45 5.67 -3.75
CA VAL A 19 -1.54 6.01 -2.32
C VAL A 19 -2.44 7.23 -2.12
N PHE A 20 -2.25 8.28 -2.93
CA PHE A 20 -3.09 9.47 -2.88
C PHE A 20 -4.55 9.17 -3.24
N ALA A 21 -4.81 8.40 -4.30
CA ALA A 21 -6.15 7.99 -4.70
C ALA A 21 -6.87 7.21 -3.59
N THR A 22 -6.14 6.37 -2.87
CA THR A 22 -6.65 5.62 -1.71
C THR A 22 -7.01 6.56 -0.55
N LEU A 23 -6.17 7.55 -0.27
CA LEU A 23 -6.43 8.54 0.78
C LEU A 23 -7.71 9.33 0.53
N VAL A 24 -7.93 9.77 -0.72
CA VAL A 24 -9.09 10.60 -1.09
C VAL A 24 -10.37 9.79 -1.25
N SER A 25 -10.29 8.50 -1.56
CA SER A 25 -11.47 7.64 -1.72
C SER A 25 -12.15 7.32 -0.39
N GLY A 26 -11.38 7.19 0.69
CA GLY A 26 -11.88 6.83 2.02
C GLY A 26 -12.12 8.04 2.92
N GLY A 27 -13.38 8.37 3.22
CA GLY A 27 -13.72 9.47 4.14
C GLY A 27 -13.15 9.29 5.57
N LYS A 28 -13.05 8.04 6.03
CA LYS A 28 -12.52 7.68 7.37
C LYS A 28 -11.01 7.42 7.40
N ILE A 29 -10.35 7.37 6.24
CA ILE A 29 -8.90 7.16 6.14
C ILE A 29 -8.21 8.48 6.48
N LYS A 30 -7.25 8.42 7.40
CA LYS A 30 -6.46 9.58 7.85
C LYS A 30 -5.09 9.61 7.19
N SER A 31 -4.46 8.45 7.09
CA SER A 31 -3.19 8.25 6.39
C SER A 31 -3.15 6.87 5.73
N VAL A 32 -2.35 6.76 4.68
CA VAL A 32 -2.08 5.52 3.96
C VAL A 32 -0.66 5.58 3.43
N GLY A 33 0.03 4.45 3.43
CA GLY A 33 1.34 4.39 2.81
C GLY A 33 1.68 3.02 2.26
N ILE A 34 2.51 3.04 1.23
CA ILE A 34 3.24 1.89 0.69
C ILE A 34 4.68 2.05 1.14
N PHE A 35 5.24 1.01 1.75
CA PHE A 35 6.56 0.98 2.35
C PHE A 35 7.31 -0.21 1.79
N LEU A 36 8.22 0.01 0.85
CA LEU A 36 8.95 -1.05 0.16
C LEU A 36 10.32 -1.26 0.79
N ASP A 37 10.67 -2.52 0.99
CA ASP A 37 11.97 -2.92 1.50
C ASP A 37 13.07 -2.64 0.45
N THR A 38 14.32 -2.73 0.90
CA THR A 38 15.53 -2.47 0.14
C THR A 38 15.57 -3.28 -1.15
N GLY A 39 15.81 -2.64 -2.29
CA GLY A 39 15.96 -3.32 -3.58
C GLY A 39 14.68 -3.84 -4.22
N VAL A 40 13.51 -3.52 -3.63
CA VAL A 40 12.20 -3.92 -4.17
C VAL A 40 11.70 -2.93 -5.23
N PHE A 41 11.93 -1.63 -5.01
CA PHE A 41 11.51 -0.60 -5.95
C PHE A 41 12.48 -0.53 -7.15
N PRO A 42 11.99 -0.55 -8.42
CA PRO A 42 12.86 -0.56 -9.60
C PRO A 42 13.83 0.62 -9.61
N GLY A 43 15.13 0.32 -9.70
CA GLY A 43 16.19 1.32 -9.76
C GLY A 43 16.58 1.95 -8.42
N SER A 44 16.04 1.49 -7.29
CA SER A 44 16.46 1.90 -5.95
C SER A 44 17.26 0.81 -5.25
N THR A 45 18.36 1.18 -4.59
CA THR A 45 19.08 0.32 -3.65
C THR A 45 18.71 0.57 -2.20
N GLU A 46 17.86 1.58 -1.94
CA GLU A 46 17.39 1.96 -0.62
C GLU A 46 15.90 1.61 -0.45
N PRO A 47 15.40 1.51 0.80
CA PRO A 47 13.97 1.48 1.07
C PRO A 47 13.26 2.68 0.42
N VAL A 48 12.05 2.45 -0.09
CA VAL A 48 11.24 3.50 -0.73
C VAL A 48 9.87 3.50 -0.11
N SER A 49 9.35 4.67 0.22
CA SER A 49 7.98 4.80 0.69
C SER A 49 7.20 5.83 -0.10
N ALA A 50 5.89 5.63 -0.19
CA ALA A 50 4.94 6.68 -0.54
C ALA A 50 3.92 6.72 0.58
N PHE A 51 4.00 7.76 1.40
CA PHE A 51 3.13 7.98 2.54
C PHE A 51 2.28 9.22 2.33
N ALA A 52 0.97 9.07 2.45
CA ALA A 52 0.02 10.14 2.29
C ALA A 52 -0.85 10.32 3.52
N TRP A 53 -1.19 11.56 3.83
CA TRP A 53 -2.06 11.90 4.96
C TRP A 53 -2.91 13.13 4.69
N LYS A 54 -4.03 13.22 5.40
CA LYS A 54 -4.88 14.42 5.44
C LYS A 54 -4.36 15.36 6.51
N ASP A 55 -4.08 16.60 6.12
CA ASP A 55 -3.71 17.66 7.05
C ASP A 55 -4.96 18.17 7.77
N THR A 56 -5.03 17.99 9.09
CA THR A 56 -6.16 18.42 9.90
C THR A 56 -6.11 19.91 10.26
N HIS A 57 -4.97 20.58 10.07
CA HIS A 57 -4.75 21.96 10.51
C HIS A 57 -5.12 22.98 9.43
N ARG A 58 -5.02 22.62 8.16
CA ARG A 58 -5.27 23.55 7.06
C ARG A 58 -6.74 23.72 6.70
N GLY A 59 -7.66 22.95 7.30
CA GLY A 59 -9.09 22.94 6.91
C GLY A 59 -9.34 22.41 5.49
N ASP A 60 -8.28 22.23 4.71
CA ASP A 60 -8.27 21.67 3.37
C ASP A 60 -8.14 20.15 3.43
N SER A 61 -9.13 19.45 2.89
CA SER A 61 -9.17 18.00 2.67
C SER A 61 -8.10 17.47 1.70
N LEU A 62 -7.09 18.28 1.37
CA LEU A 62 -6.04 17.95 0.41
C LEU A 62 -5.00 17.07 1.10
N GLY A 63 -4.85 15.85 0.58
CA GLY A 63 -3.79 14.97 1.03
C GLY A 63 -2.41 15.49 0.62
N ASN A 64 -1.40 15.24 1.45
CA ASN A 64 -0.01 15.34 1.05
C ASN A 64 0.53 13.94 0.76
N VAL A 65 1.59 13.82 -0.04
CA VAL A 65 2.32 12.57 -0.25
C VAL A 65 3.81 12.86 -0.14
N MET A 66 4.54 12.02 0.61
CA MET A 66 5.99 12.11 0.75
C MET A 66 6.64 10.72 0.76
N ASP A 67 7.95 10.69 0.53
CA ASP A 67 8.78 9.51 0.81
C ASP A 67 9.46 9.71 2.17
N LEU A 68 9.00 8.96 3.18
CA LEU A 68 9.50 9.02 4.57
C LEU A 68 11.01 8.76 4.63
N TYR A 69 11.51 7.78 3.88
CA TYR A 69 12.93 7.41 3.95
C TYR A 69 13.82 8.54 3.42
N GLN A 70 13.41 9.19 2.32
CA GLN A 70 14.12 10.35 1.79
C GLN A 70 14.04 11.58 2.70
N ASP A 71 13.01 11.67 3.56
CA ASP A 71 12.88 12.73 4.58
C ASP A 71 13.65 12.41 5.88
N GLY A 72 14.33 11.26 5.94
CA GLY A 72 15.15 10.84 7.08
C GLY A 72 14.42 10.01 8.14
N GLU A 73 13.19 9.58 7.86
CA GLU A 73 12.42 8.67 8.72
C GLU A 73 12.63 7.21 8.30
N ASP A 74 13.31 6.43 9.15
CA ASP A 74 13.51 5.00 8.91
C ASP A 74 12.30 4.17 9.33
N PHE A 75 11.36 4.00 8.40
CA PHE A 75 10.18 3.16 8.60
C PHE A 75 10.51 1.67 8.72
N THR A 76 11.70 1.21 8.32
CA THR A 76 12.05 -0.22 8.34
C THR A 76 12.33 -0.72 9.76
N ALA A 77 12.70 0.20 10.66
CA ALA A 77 12.91 -0.05 12.09
C ALA A 77 11.61 0.00 12.91
N GLU A 78 10.50 0.45 12.32
CA GLU A 78 9.23 0.57 13.01
C GLU A 78 8.63 -0.79 13.40
N ASP A 79 8.05 -0.88 14.59
CA ASP A 79 7.48 -2.11 15.15
C ASP A 79 6.49 -2.79 14.19
N TRP A 80 5.64 -2.00 13.55
CA TRP A 80 4.63 -2.52 12.62
C TRP A 80 5.25 -3.10 11.34
N PHE A 81 6.38 -2.56 10.87
CA PHE A 81 7.08 -3.05 9.68
C PHE A 81 7.81 -4.36 10.02
N VAL A 82 8.53 -4.38 11.15
CA VAL A 82 9.23 -5.56 11.67
C VAL A 82 8.24 -6.70 11.93
N GLN A 83 7.10 -6.42 12.57
CA GLN A 83 6.06 -7.41 12.84
C GLN A 83 5.46 -7.96 11.54
N ALA A 84 5.19 -7.12 10.54
CA ALA A 84 4.69 -7.59 9.24
C ALA A 84 5.68 -8.51 8.53
N LYS A 85 6.98 -8.18 8.59
CA LYS A 85 8.06 -9.00 8.02
C LYS A 85 8.21 -10.34 8.74
N GLN A 86 8.10 -10.35 10.07
CA GLN A 86 8.12 -11.58 10.87
C GLN A 86 6.87 -12.43 10.62
N ALA A 87 5.69 -11.82 10.57
CA ALA A 87 4.43 -12.50 10.26
C ALA A 87 4.53 -13.18 8.89
N TYR A 88 5.07 -12.48 7.89
CA TYR A 88 5.35 -13.05 6.57
C TYR A 88 6.27 -14.28 6.65
N ALA A 89 7.38 -14.21 7.40
CA ALA A 89 8.30 -15.34 7.55
C ALA A 89 7.65 -16.60 8.16
N GLN A 90 6.52 -16.44 8.86
CA GLN A 90 5.72 -17.53 9.41
C GLN A 90 4.57 -17.98 8.48
N MET A 91 4.31 -17.26 7.38
CA MET A 91 3.26 -17.62 6.42
C MET A 91 3.73 -18.76 5.52
N SER A 92 2.94 -19.82 5.46
CA SER A 92 3.08 -20.87 4.44
C SER A 92 2.78 -20.32 3.04
N SER A 93 3.53 -20.75 2.02
CA SER A 93 3.33 -20.35 0.62
C SER A 93 1.96 -20.70 0.03
N SER A 94 1.19 -21.56 0.71
CA SER A 94 -0.21 -21.86 0.40
C SER A 94 -1.20 -20.70 0.62
N ASN A 95 -0.75 -19.60 1.22
CA ASN A 95 -1.62 -18.51 1.66
C ASN A 95 -1.79 -17.39 0.63
N THR A 96 -1.06 -17.41 -0.48
CA THR A 96 -1.24 -16.39 -1.52
C THR A 96 -2.45 -16.71 -2.40
N LYS A 97 -3.28 -15.69 -2.69
CA LYS A 97 -4.40 -15.81 -3.61
C LYS A 97 -4.04 -15.20 -4.96
N LEU A 98 -4.48 -15.87 -6.02
CA LEU A 98 -4.46 -15.32 -7.37
C LEU A 98 -5.66 -14.40 -7.54
N TYR A 99 -5.41 -13.13 -7.76
CA TYR A 99 -6.42 -12.13 -8.07
C TYR A 99 -6.45 -11.88 -9.58
N SER A 100 -7.65 -11.70 -10.10
CA SER A 100 -7.88 -11.29 -11.49
C SER A 100 -8.55 -9.92 -11.48
N THR A 101 -7.97 -8.97 -12.19
CA THR A 101 -8.53 -7.65 -12.43
C THR A 101 -8.56 -7.37 -13.94
N PHE A 102 -9.27 -6.33 -14.35
CA PHE A 102 -9.35 -5.92 -15.76
C PHE A 102 -8.76 -4.53 -15.91
N ARG A 103 -7.87 -4.37 -16.90
CA ARG A 103 -7.40 -3.06 -17.33
C ARG A 103 -8.20 -2.61 -18.53
N GLU A 104 -8.80 -1.42 -18.44
CA GLU A 104 -9.36 -0.76 -19.61
C GLU A 104 -8.28 0.07 -20.31
N VAL A 105 -7.88 -0.35 -21.50
CA VAL A 105 -6.90 0.37 -22.32
C VAL A 105 -7.62 1.09 -23.46
N ARG A 106 -7.34 2.39 -23.60
CA ARG A 106 -7.76 3.18 -24.77
C ARG A 106 -6.58 3.30 -25.73
N VAL A 107 -6.73 2.74 -26.92
CA VAL A 107 -5.68 2.71 -27.96
C VAL A 107 -5.65 3.99 -28.81
N SER A 108 -6.71 4.81 -28.76
CA SER A 108 -6.82 6.04 -29.54
C SER A 108 -7.26 7.23 -28.69
N ARG A 109 -6.78 8.43 -29.06
CA ARG A 109 -7.14 9.71 -28.44
C ARG A 109 -8.54 10.20 -28.86
N ASN A 110 -9.15 9.57 -29.86
CA ASN A 110 -10.50 9.88 -30.33
C ASN A 110 -11.52 9.06 -29.51
N SER A 111 -12.55 9.74 -29.00
CA SER A 111 -13.60 9.22 -28.11
C SER A 111 -14.51 8.14 -28.71
N ALA A 112 -14.29 7.75 -29.97
CA ALA A 112 -15.13 6.79 -30.69
C ALA A 112 -14.72 5.31 -30.48
N ALA A 113 -13.48 5.04 -30.07
CA ALA A 113 -13.01 3.67 -29.85
C ALA A 113 -13.43 3.18 -28.45
N ARG A 114 -14.12 2.03 -28.39
CA ARG A 114 -14.46 1.38 -27.12
C ARG A 114 -13.17 0.94 -26.40
N PRO A 115 -13.10 1.08 -25.06
CA PRO A 115 -11.97 0.56 -24.30
C PRO A 115 -11.83 -0.95 -24.52
N THR A 116 -10.61 -1.42 -24.71
CA THR A 116 -10.33 -2.86 -24.71
C THR A 116 -10.05 -3.28 -23.28
N SER A 117 -10.77 -4.29 -22.80
CA SER A 117 -10.54 -4.89 -21.49
C SER A 117 -9.50 -6.00 -21.61
N GLN A 118 -8.39 -5.85 -20.89
CA GLN A 118 -7.33 -6.86 -20.79
C GLN A 118 -7.36 -7.48 -19.39
N PRO A 119 -7.56 -8.81 -19.26
CA PRO A 119 -7.48 -9.46 -17.96
C PRO A 119 -6.03 -9.43 -17.47
N MET A 120 -5.84 -9.05 -16.21
CA MET A 120 -4.56 -9.07 -15.53
C MET A 120 -4.69 -9.97 -14.31
N THR A 121 -3.72 -10.85 -14.11
CA THR A 121 -3.66 -11.67 -12.91
C THR A 121 -2.43 -11.30 -12.09
N TYR A 122 -2.60 -11.21 -10.78
CA TYR A 122 -1.51 -10.97 -9.85
C TYR A 122 -1.70 -11.80 -8.59
N THR A 123 -0.59 -12.16 -7.96
CA THR A 123 -0.61 -12.92 -6.70
C THR A 123 -0.42 -11.94 -5.56
N ALA A 124 -1.30 -11.98 -4.57
CA ALA A 124 -1.20 -11.13 -3.39
C ALA A 124 -1.65 -11.89 -2.14
N THR A 125 -1.32 -11.32 -0.98
CA THR A 125 -1.90 -11.71 0.29
C THR A 125 -3.40 -11.39 0.31
N SER A 126 -4.15 -12.23 0.99
CA SER A 126 -5.58 -12.00 1.23
C SER A 126 -5.76 -10.93 2.31
N TYR A 127 -6.85 -10.16 2.28
CA TYR A 127 -7.08 -9.11 3.30
C TYR A 127 -7.16 -9.71 4.72
N GLU A 128 -7.55 -10.97 4.87
CA GLU A 128 -7.58 -11.68 6.16
C GLU A 128 -6.17 -11.89 6.75
N GLN A 129 -5.12 -11.64 5.98
CA GLN A 129 -3.72 -11.82 6.39
C GLN A 129 -3.06 -10.54 6.84
N GLY A 130 -3.71 -9.40 6.62
CA GLY A 130 -3.27 -8.16 7.25
C GLY A 130 -3.62 -8.15 8.74
N THR A 131 -2.84 -7.40 9.49
CA THR A 131 -2.96 -7.29 10.95
C THR A 131 -3.50 -5.92 11.31
N TRP A 132 -4.54 -5.90 12.14
CA TRP A 132 -4.96 -4.70 12.84
C TRP A 132 -4.06 -4.48 14.04
N LEU A 133 -3.41 -3.32 14.11
CA LEU A 133 -2.64 -2.92 15.28
C LEU A 133 -3.61 -2.44 16.37
N PRO A 134 -3.20 -2.52 17.65
CA PRO A 134 -3.91 -1.87 18.73
C PRO A 134 -4.13 -0.38 18.43
N PRO A 135 -5.30 0.19 18.77
CA PRO A 135 -5.54 1.61 18.56
C PRO A 135 -4.46 2.45 19.23
N ASN A 136 -3.87 3.38 18.47
CA ASN A 136 -2.83 4.26 18.96
C ASN A 136 -3.20 5.73 18.70
N PHE A 137 -2.61 6.62 19.49
CA PHE A 137 -2.76 8.05 19.28
C PHE A 137 -1.56 8.56 18.49
N ILE A 138 -1.80 9.07 17.28
CA ILE A 138 -0.76 9.73 16.51
C ILE A 138 -0.51 11.10 17.13
N CYS A 139 0.72 11.32 17.61
CA CYS A 139 1.16 12.60 18.21
C CYS A 139 1.69 13.60 17.18
N SER A 140 1.85 13.21 15.92
CA SER A 140 2.32 14.11 14.85
C SER A 140 1.38 15.30 14.74
N THR A 141 1.94 16.51 14.70
CA THR A 141 1.19 17.77 14.61
C THR A 141 0.24 17.76 13.42
N GLN A 142 0.63 17.15 12.31
CA GLN A 142 -0.14 17.14 11.07
C GLN A 142 -1.28 16.09 11.05
N GLN A 143 -1.24 15.13 11.98
CA GLN A 143 -2.12 13.95 11.99
C GLN A 143 -2.64 13.62 13.40
N ALA A 144 -2.70 14.61 14.30
CA ALA A 144 -3.03 14.37 15.70
C ALA A 144 -4.39 13.67 15.88
N GLY A 145 -4.43 12.57 16.62
CA GLY A 145 -5.68 11.87 16.96
C GLY A 145 -5.58 10.35 17.03
N TRP A 146 -6.65 9.73 17.54
CA TRP A 146 -6.78 8.27 17.63
C TRP A 146 -6.98 7.64 16.26
N VAL A 147 -6.22 6.58 16.00
CA VAL A 147 -6.35 5.78 14.78
C VAL A 147 -6.36 4.29 15.09
N ALA A 148 -6.97 3.54 14.18
CA ALA A 148 -6.80 2.09 14.07
C ALA A 148 -5.99 1.84 12.79
N SER A 149 -4.84 1.21 12.93
CA SER A 149 -3.94 0.92 11.82
C SER A 149 -4.16 -0.50 11.33
N TYR A 150 -4.32 -0.64 10.03
CA TYR A 150 -4.28 -1.93 9.34
C TYR A 150 -3.01 -2.05 8.53
N VAL A 151 -2.32 -3.17 8.67
CA VAL A 151 -1.01 -3.44 8.08
C VAL A 151 -1.09 -4.71 7.26
N SER A 152 -0.74 -4.65 5.97
CA SER A 152 -0.73 -5.83 5.10
C SER A 152 0.62 -5.98 4.38
N PRO A 153 1.24 -7.17 4.37
CA PRO A 153 2.51 -7.37 3.68
C PRO A 153 2.32 -7.36 2.16
N ILE A 154 3.25 -6.71 1.47
CA ILE A 154 3.41 -6.74 0.02
C ILE A 154 4.34 -7.88 -0.32
N LEU A 155 3.93 -8.71 -1.28
CA LEU A 155 4.73 -9.82 -1.77
C LEU A 155 5.26 -9.49 -3.16
N VAL A 156 6.53 -9.80 -3.40
CA VAL A 156 7.09 -9.76 -4.74
C VAL A 156 7.38 -11.18 -5.24
N PRO A 157 7.27 -11.41 -6.56
CA PRO A 157 7.58 -12.71 -7.13
C PRO A 157 9.01 -13.12 -6.77
N GLY A 158 9.16 -14.35 -6.28
CA GLY A 158 10.47 -14.98 -6.15
C GLY A 158 11.05 -15.33 -7.53
N SER A 159 12.28 -15.85 -7.55
CA SER A 159 12.83 -16.41 -8.79
C SER A 159 12.04 -17.66 -9.22
N ALA A 160 12.20 -18.10 -10.48
CA ALA A 160 11.38 -19.16 -11.06
C ALA A 160 11.35 -20.44 -10.19
N GLY A 161 10.17 -20.78 -9.67
CA GLY A 161 9.96 -21.95 -8.80
C GLY A 161 10.22 -21.71 -7.31
N GLN A 162 10.54 -20.48 -6.91
CA GLN A 162 10.63 -20.09 -5.50
C GLN A 162 9.31 -19.48 -5.02
N ASP A 163 9.09 -19.61 -3.71
CA ASP A 163 8.03 -18.90 -3.03
C ASP A 163 8.21 -17.38 -3.21
N PRO A 164 7.10 -16.60 -3.13
CA PRO A 164 7.20 -15.15 -3.09
C PRO A 164 8.18 -14.70 -1.99
N VAL A 165 8.64 -13.45 -2.06
CA VAL A 165 9.46 -12.85 -1.01
C VAL A 165 8.79 -11.59 -0.49
N PHE A 166 9.13 -11.22 0.74
CA PHE A 166 8.65 -10.00 1.35
C PHE A 166 9.14 -8.79 0.55
N GLY A 167 8.20 -8.02 0.01
CA GLY A 167 8.47 -6.78 -0.72
C GLY A 167 8.31 -5.52 0.11
N GLY A 168 7.57 -5.60 1.21
CA GLY A 168 7.25 -4.43 2.02
C GLY A 168 5.88 -4.52 2.66
N VAL A 169 5.28 -3.36 2.91
CA VAL A 169 4.06 -3.22 3.70
C VAL A 169 3.17 -2.13 3.12
N VAL A 170 1.87 -2.39 3.07
CA VAL A 170 0.83 -1.35 2.99
C VAL A 170 0.30 -1.10 4.39
N LYS A 171 0.29 0.16 4.82
CA LYS A 171 -0.32 0.58 6.09
C LYS A 171 -1.42 1.59 5.81
N VAL A 172 -2.56 1.41 6.46
CA VAL A 172 -3.70 2.32 6.40
C VAL A 172 -4.12 2.68 7.82
N ASP A 173 -4.21 3.96 8.11
CA ASP A 173 -4.70 4.46 9.39
C ASP A 173 -6.09 5.06 9.21
N ALA A 174 -7.08 4.47 9.90
CA ALA A 174 -8.44 4.96 9.92
C ALA A 174 -8.74 5.68 11.23
N VAL A 175 -9.60 6.70 11.17
CA VAL A 175 -10.05 7.43 12.37
C VAL A 175 -10.72 6.45 13.34
N PHE A 176 -10.23 6.41 14.57
CA PHE A 176 -10.79 5.59 15.63
C PHE A 176 -11.62 6.46 16.58
N THR A 177 -12.91 6.14 16.71
CA THR A 177 -13.84 6.73 17.68
C THR A 177 -14.52 5.60 18.44
N ALA A 178 -14.93 5.85 19.69
CA ALA A 178 -15.60 4.84 20.52
C ALA A 178 -16.86 4.26 19.85
N ASP A 179 -17.53 5.04 19.00
CA ASP A 179 -18.71 4.61 18.23
C ASP A 179 -18.40 3.60 17.12
N ASN A 180 -17.13 3.44 16.71
CA ASN A 180 -16.72 2.47 15.69
C ASN A 180 -16.45 1.06 16.28
N ILE A 181 -16.62 0.87 17.59
CA ILE A 181 -16.56 -0.44 18.25
C ILE A 181 -17.95 -1.08 18.13
N SER A 182 -18.20 -1.84 17.06
CA SER A 182 -19.38 -2.71 17.01
C SER A 182 -19.24 -3.78 18.10
N PRO A 183 -20.19 -3.90 19.06
CA PRO A 183 -20.30 -5.10 19.86
C PRO A 183 -20.90 -6.16 18.92
N ASN A 184 -20.04 -7.04 18.40
CA ASN A 184 -20.53 -8.34 17.96
C ASN A 184 -20.63 -9.25 19.20
#